data_AF-A0A921KRN8-F1
#
_entry.id   AF-A0A921KRN8-F1
#
_cell.length_a   1.000
_cell.length_b   1.000
_cell.length_c   1.000
_cell.angle_alpha   90.00
_cell.angle_beta   90.00
_cell.angle_gamma   90.00
#
_symmetry.space_group_name_H-M   'P 1'
#
loop_
_entity.id
_entity.type
_entity.pdbx_description
1 polymer ?
#
loop_
_entity_poly.entity_id
_entity_poly.type
_entity_poly.pdbx_seq_one_letter_code
_entity_poly.pdbx_strand_id
1 'polypeptide(L)'
;MRHVRATALLVPALALTLSACGGGNSAYCSTLTDNSDVSATVYTAVVPGMVTSEQVDERLALLEQVQDDVPEELQEDFTTWQSFLEEVGPKLESEDPEDMTAVIEAADDEVDAAGEALADHYTGTCMD
;
A
#
# COMPACT_ATOMS: atom_id res chain seq x y z
N MET A 1 59.65 12.33 -39.62
CA MET A 1 58.70 12.39 -38.49
C MET A 1 57.30 12.31 -39.08
N ARG A 2 56.62 11.17 -38.95
CA ARG A 2 55.31 10.91 -39.56
C ARG A 2 54.25 11.10 -38.47
N HIS A 3 53.38 12.08 -38.67
CA HIS A 3 52.28 12.38 -37.77
C HIS A 3 51.29 11.20 -37.72
N VAL A 4 51.06 10.71 -36.49
CA VAL A 4 50.11 9.66 -36.16
C VAL A 4 48.70 10.20 -36.40
N ARG A 5 47.94 9.50 -37.25
CA ARG A 5 46.52 9.79 -37.49
C ARG A 5 45.73 9.44 -36.23
N ALA A 6 45.06 10.43 -35.64
CA ALA A 6 44.18 10.25 -34.50
C ALA A 6 42.93 9.48 -34.94
N THR A 7 42.78 8.27 -34.41
CA THR A 7 41.58 7.44 -34.58
C THR A 7 40.49 8.00 -33.68
N ALA A 8 39.44 8.57 -34.28
CA ALA A 8 38.24 8.98 -33.58
C ALA A 8 37.50 7.73 -33.07
N LEU A 9 37.57 7.47 -31.77
CA LEU A 9 36.75 6.49 -31.07
C LEU A 9 35.34 7.07 -30.91
N LEU A 10 34.44 6.69 -31.83
CA LEU A 10 33.00 6.82 -31.66
C LEU A 10 32.56 5.77 -30.64
N VAL A 11 32.34 6.22 -29.40
CA VAL A 11 31.69 5.41 -28.35
C VAL A 11 30.19 5.46 -28.62
N PRO A 12 29.52 4.36 -29.00
CA PRO A 12 28.07 4.33 -29.04
C PRO A 12 27.57 4.40 -27.61
N ALA A 13 26.82 5.46 -27.29
CA ALA A 13 26.05 5.56 -26.07
C ALA A 13 25.07 4.38 -26.03
N LEU A 14 25.34 3.43 -25.13
CA LEU A 14 24.37 2.42 -24.72
C LEU A 14 23.18 3.18 -24.14
N ALA A 15 22.09 3.22 -24.90
CA ALA A 15 20.79 3.60 -24.39
C ALA A 15 20.48 2.63 -23.26
N LEU A 16 20.56 3.13 -22.03
CA LEU A 16 19.98 2.50 -20.85
C LEU A 16 18.47 2.46 -21.10
N THR A 17 18.00 1.36 -21.68
CA THR A 17 16.61 0.96 -21.56
C THR A 17 16.39 0.59 -20.11
N LEU A 18 16.17 1.59 -19.24
CA LEU A 18 15.36 1.40 -18.04
C LEU A 18 13.95 1.07 -18.54
N SER A 19 13.74 -0.18 -18.96
CA SER A 19 12.41 -0.76 -18.93
C SER A 19 11.99 -0.67 -17.47
N ALA A 20 11.12 0.30 -17.23
CA ALA A 20 10.50 0.61 -15.96
C ALA A 20 10.27 -0.67 -15.14
N CYS A 21 10.81 -0.67 -13.93
CA CYS A 21 10.25 -1.45 -12.84
C CYS A 21 8.88 -0.81 -12.51
N GLY A 22 7.92 -0.93 -13.42
CA GLY A 22 6.56 -0.37 -13.33
C GLY A 22 5.49 -1.45 -13.21
N GLY A 23 5.90 -2.70 -12.95
CA GLY A 23 5.01 -3.85 -12.86
C GLY A 23 4.25 -3.93 -11.54
N GLY A 24 4.92 -3.67 -10.40
CA GLY A 24 4.32 -3.79 -9.07
C GLY A 24 3.10 -2.88 -8.89
N ASN A 25 3.24 -1.60 -9.21
CA ASN A 25 2.13 -0.65 -9.13
C ASN A 25 0.94 -1.05 -10.03
N SER A 26 1.19 -1.63 -11.20
CA SER A 26 0.13 -2.09 -12.10
C SER A 26 -0.62 -3.31 -11.54
N ALA A 27 0.06 -4.24 -10.88
CA ALA A 27 -0.56 -5.43 -10.28
C ALA A 27 -1.32 -5.06 -9.00
N TYR A 28 -0.71 -4.25 -8.14
CA TYR A 28 -1.33 -3.68 -6.93
C TYR A 28 -2.64 -2.96 -7.27
N CYS A 29 -2.60 -2.01 -8.21
CA CYS A 29 -3.80 -1.28 -8.61
C CYS A 29 -4.84 -2.18 -9.31
N SER A 30 -4.42 -3.17 -10.10
CA SER A 30 -5.36 -4.12 -10.71
C SER A 30 -6.13 -4.89 -9.65
N THR A 31 -5.44 -5.45 -8.66
CA THR A 31 -6.09 -6.24 -7.60
C THR A 31 -7.05 -5.39 -6.76
N LEU A 32 -6.68 -4.15 -6.43
CA LEU A 32 -7.60 -3.24 -5.71
C LEU A 32 -8.81 -2.86 -6.57
N THR A 33 -8.62 -2.50 -7.84
CA THR A 33 -9.73 -2.10 -8.71
C THR A 33 -10.68 -3.27 -9.05
N ASP A 34 -10.15 -4.48 -9.18
CA ASP A 34 -10.93 -5.72 -9.35
C ASP A 34 -11.77 -6.06 -8.10
N ASN A 35 -11.39 -5.57 -6.92
CA ASN A 35 -12.08 -5.74 -5.63
C ASN A 35 -12.70 -4.43 -5.11
N SER A 36 -13.18 -3.57 -6.02
CA SER A 36 -13.66 -2.21 -5.71
C SER A 36 -14.65 -2.07 -4.55
N ASP A 37 -15.49 -3.08 -4.31
CA ASP A 37 -16.45 -3.07 -3.18
C ASP A 37 -15.73 -3.01 -1.81
N VAL A 38 -14.63 -3.74 -1.65
CA VAL A 38 -13.82 -3.74 -0.42
C VAL A 38 -12.82 -2.59 -0.43
N SER A 39 -12.19 -2.32 -1.58
CA SER A 39 -11.19 -1.25 -1.72
C SER A 39 -11.73 0.14 -1.40
N ALA A 40 -13.02 0.39 -1.59
CA ALA A 40 -13.66 1.64 -1.18
C ALA A 40 -13.54 1.92 0.33
N THR A 41 -13.30 0.89 1.16
CA THR A 41 -13.21 1.03 2.62
C THR A 41 -11.91 0.49 3.22
N VAL A 42 -11.03 -0.12 2.42
CA VAL A 42 -9.86 -0.86 2.93
C VAL A 42 -8.89 -0.02 3.76
N TYR A 43 -8.77 1.28 3.43
CA TYR A 43 -7.91 2.25 4.13
C TYR A 43 -8.71 3.26 4.97
N THR A 44 -9.97 2.95 5.31
CA THR A 44 -10.80 3.83 6.15
C THR A 44 -10.65 3.51 7.63
N ALA A 45 -10.72 4.54 8.48
CA ALA A 45 -10.65 4.40 9.93
C ALA A 45 -11.60 3.32 10.49
N VAL A 46 -11.12 2.56 11.47
CA VAL A 46 -11.91 1.55 12.17
C VAL A 46 -12.57 2.18 13.39
N VAL A 47 -13.88 2.42 13.31
CA VAL A 47 -14.64 3.02 14.40
C VAL A 47 -15.53 1.96 15.05
N PRO A 48 -15.35 1.66 16.35
CA PRO A 48 -16.21 0.73 17.08
C PRO A 48 -17.70 1.06 16.93
N GLY A 49 -18.50 0.04 16.60
CA GLY A 49 -19.93 0.17 16.36
C GLY A 49 -20.33 0.70 14.97
N MET A 50 -19.38 1.14 14.15
CA MET A 50 -19.58 1.43 12.72
C MET A 50 -18.95 0.37 11.82
N VAL A 51 -17.81 -0.16 12.24
CA VAL A 51 -17.08 -1.23 11.55
C VAL A 51 -17.18 -2.52 12.36
N THR A 52 -17.45 -3.63 11.70
CA THR A 52 -17.49 -4.97 12.31
C THR A 52 -16.15 -5.70 12.16
N SER A 53 -15.91 -6.73 12.99
CA SER A 53 -14.77 -7.63 12.82
C SER A 53 -14.76 -8.30 11.43
N GLU A 54 -15.93 -8.75 10.94
CA GLU A 54 -16.06 -9.33 9.59
C GLU A 54 -15.60 -8.36 8.49
N GLN A 55 -15.91 -7.07 8.61
CA GLN A 55 -15.42 -6.06 7.67
C GLN A 55 -13.91 -5.85 7.79
N VAL A 56 -13.32 -5.96 8.97
CA VAL A 56 -11.86 -5.93 9.14
C VAL A 56 -11.21 -7.15 8.47
N ASP A 57 -11.81 -8.33 8.61
CA ASP A 57 -11.33 -9.57 7.97
C ASP A 57 -11.37 -9.47 6.45
N GLU A 58 -12.44 -8.89 5.87
CA GLU A 58 -12.53 -8.64 4.42
C GLU A 58 -11.40 -7.71 3.93
N ARG A 59 -11.07 -6.67 4.71
CA ARG A 59 -9.96 -5.76 4.41
C ARG A 59 -8.62 -6.49 4.48
N LEU A 60 -8.37 -7.26 5.55
CA LEU A 60 -7.15 -8.03 5.71
C LEU A 60 -6.96 -9.05 4.58
N ALA A 61 -8.04 -9.73 4.16
CA ALA A 61 -8.00 -10.66 3.03
C ALA A 61 -7.66 -9.97 1.71
N LEU A 62 -8.08 -8.72 1.51
CA LEU A 62 -7.66 -7.92 0.36
C LEU A 62 -6.19 -7.49 0.48
N LEU A 63 -5.74 -7.08 1.67
CA LEU A 63 -4.34 -6.70 1.90
C LEU A 63 -3.40 -7.88 1.64
N GLU A 64 -3.74 -9.08 2.09
CA GLU A 64 -2.96 -10.30 1.81
C GLU A 64 -2.83 -10.58 0.29
N GLN A 65 -3.86 -10.26 -0.51
CA GLN A 65 -3.80 -10.44 -1.97
C GLN A 65 -2.86 -9.46 -2.67
N VAL A 66 -2.62 -8.27 -2.09
CA VAL A 66 -1.80 -7.23 -2.71
C VAL A 66 -0.40 -7.10 -2.12
N GLN A 67 -0.11 -7.77 -1.00
CA GLN A 67 1.11 -7.58 -0.21
C GLN A 67 2.41 -7.70 -1.02
N ASP A 68 2.44 -8.61 -2.01
CA ASP A 68 3.65 -8.88 -2.81
C ASP A 68 3.84 -7.86 -3.95
N ASP A 69 2.79 -7.08 -4.25
CA ASP A 69 2.76 -6.10 -5.33
C ASP A 69 2.83 -4.64 -4.83
N VAL A 70 2.82 -4.42 -3.50
CA VAL A 70 2.88 -3.10 -2.87
C VAL A 70 4.11 -2.33 -3.37
N PRO A 71 3.94 -1.10 -3.90
CA PRO A 71 5.07 -0.24 -4.27
C PRO A 71 6.06 -0.05 -3.12
N GLU A 72 7.36 -0.03 -3.43
CA GLU A 72 8.42 0.06 -2.40
C GLU A 72 8.23 1.27 -1.47
N GLU A 73 7.75 2.38 -2.02
CA GLU A 73 7.47 3.61 -1.28
C GLU A 73 6.28 3.51 -0.30
N LEU A 74 5.43 2.49 -0.42
CA LEU A 74 4.24 2.28 0.43
C LEU A 74 4.39 1.09 1.39
N GLN A 75 5.49 0.33 1.35
CA GLN A 75 5.61 -0.91 2.14
C GLN A 75 5.55 -0.67 3.65
N GLU A 76 6.12 0.45 4.13
CA GLU A 76 6.08 0.84 5.54
C GLU A 76 4.64 1.16 5.96
N ASP A 77 3.97 2.06 5.24
CA ASP A 77 2.58 2.43 5.48
C ASP A 77 1.64 1.21 5.41
N PHE A 78 1.83 0.35 4.41
CA PHE A 78 1.08 -0.89 4.26
C PHE A 78 1.22 -1.80 5.46
N THR A 79 2.46 -2.00 5.95
CA THR A 79 2.73 -2.86 7.12
C THR A 79 2.13 -2.27 8.39
N THR A 80 2.24 -0.95 8.58
CA THR A 80 1.63 -0.24 9.72
C THR A 80 0.12 -0.40 9.71
N TRP A 81 -0.53 -0.16 8.57
CA TRP A 81 -1.98 -0.29 8.44
C TRP A 81 -2.46 -1.74 8.63
N GLN A 82 -1.78 -2.71 8.02
CA GLN A 82 -2.12 -4.12 8.16
C GLN A 82 -2.00 -4.56 9.62
N SER A 83 -0.91 -4.19 10.30
CA SER A 83 -0.70 -4.51 11.72
C SER A 83 -1.78 -3.92 12.62
N PHE A 84 -2.20 -2.67 12.34
CA PHE A 84 -3.31 -2.04 13.03
C PHE A 84 -4.61 -2.85 12.87
N LEU A 85 -4.97 -3.23 11.64
CA LEU A 85 -6.17 -4.03 11.38
C LEU A 85 -6.12 -5.41 12.08
N GLU A 86 -4.97 -6.09 12.07
CA GLU A 86 -4.76 -7.35 12.78
C GLU A 86 -4.92 -7.20 14.30
N GLU A 87 -4.49 -6.06 14.86
CA GLU A 87 -4.64 -5.77 16.28
C GLU A 87 -6.10 -5.47 16.68
N VAL A 88 -6.80 -4.65 15.90
CA VAL A 88 -8.12 -4.16 16.29
C VAL A 88 -9.26 -5.08 15.91
N GLY A 89 -9.11 -5.89 14.84
CA GLY A 89 -10.14 -6.82 14.36
C GLY A 89 -10.71 -7.70 15.48
N PRO A 90 -9.88 -8.45 16.23
CA PRO A 90 -10.35 -9.30 17.34
C PRO A 90 -11.03 -8.54 18.47
N LYS A 91 -10.65 -7.26 18.70
CA LYS A 91 -11.21 -6.43 19.76
C LYS A 91 -12.64 -5.98 19.44
N LEU A 92 -13.02 -5.89 18.17
CA LEU A 92 -14.36 -5.47 17.75
C LEU A 92 -15.47 -6.48 18.10
N GLU A 93 -15.13 -7.74 18.31
CA GLU A 93 -16.10 -8.77 18.76
C GLU A 93 -16.37 -8.71 20.26
N SER A 94 -15.56 -7.95 21.02
CA SER A 94 -15.64 -7.89 22.46
C SER A 94 -16.82 -7.05 22.94
N GLU A 95 -17.44 -7.46 24.05
CA GLU A 95 -18.39 -6.62 24.80
C GLU A 95 -17.67 -5.77 25.87
N ASP A 96 -16.34 -5.88 25.97
CA ASP A 96 -15.54 -5.13 26.95
C ASP A 96 -15.32 -3.67 26.50
N PRO A 97 -15.75 -2.67 27.29
CA PRO A 97 -15.48 -1.27 26.98
C PRO A 97 -13.99 -0.90 26.96
N GLU A 98 -13.12 -1.66 27.64
CA GLU A 98 -11.67 -1.45 27.57
C GLU A 98 -11.12 -1.83 26.19
N ASP A 99 -11.64 -2.88 25.55
CA ASP A 99 -11.27 -3.27 24.19
C ASP A 99 -11.71 -2.22 23.17
N MET A 100 -12.91 -1.65 23.32
CA MET A 100 -13.38 -0.55 22.47
C MET A 100 -12.49 0.70 22.60
N THR A 101 -12.04 0.99 23.81
CA THR A 101 -11.09 2.09 24.07
C THR A 101 -9.74 1.80 23.41
N ALA A 102 -9.26 0.55 23.52
CA ALA A 102 -8.01 0.13 22.92
C ALA A 102 -8.04 0.17 21.37
N VAL A 103 -9.19 0.00 20.71
CA VAL A 103 -9.30 0.22 19.26
C VAL A 103 -9.06 1.69 18.92
N ILE A 104 -9.62 2.61 19.70
CA ILE A 104 -9.46 4.05 19.48
C ILE A 104 -8.01 4.48 19.76
N GLU A 105 -7.40 3.95 20.82
CA GLU A 105 -6.02 4.28 21.18
C GLU A 105 -4.99 3.69 20.20
N ALA A 106 -5.30 2.58 19.53
CA ALA A 106 -4.44 1.99 18.51
C ALA A 106 -4.45 2.77 17.18
N ALA A 107 -5.48 3.59 16.93
CA ALA A 107 -5.52 4.50 15.80
C ALA A 107 -4.76 5.79 16.15
N ASP A 108 -3.43 5.68 16.22
CA ASP A 108 -2.55 6.81 16.51
C ASP A 108 -2.14 7.60 15.25
N ASP A 109 -1.37 8.67 15.44
CA ASP A 109 -0.93 9.56 14.35
C ASP A 109 -0.14 8.81 13.25
N GLU A 110 0.54 7.71 13.59
CA GLU A 110 1.32 6.91 12.62
C GLU A 110 0.40 6.03 11.77
N VAL A 111 -0.57 5.37 12.41
CA VAL A 111 -1.61 4.59 11.72
C VAL A 111 -2.47 5.47 10.82
N ASP A 112 -2.87 6.65 11.30
CA ASP A 112 -3.67 7.61 10.52
C ASP A 112 -2.90 8.08 9.28
N ALA A 113 -1.62 8.43 9.43
CA ALA A 113 -0.77 8.84 8.31
C ALA A 113 -0.58 7.71 7.29
N ALA A 114 -0.37 6.47 7.75
CA ALA A 114 -0.23 5.30 6.89
C ALA A 114 -1.53 5.03 6.10
N GLY A 115 -2.69 5.08 6.76
CA GLY A 115 -3.99 4.93 6.11
C GLY A 115 -4.25 6.01 5.05
N GLU A 116 -3.90 7.27 5.35
CA GLU A 116 -4.04 8.39 4.41
C GLU A 116 -3.13 8.21 3.19
N ALA A 117 -1.85 7.86 3.37
CA ALA A 117 -0.91 7.64 2.26
C ALA A 117 -1.38 6.53 1.30
N LEU A 118 -1.90 5.43 1.84
CA LEU A 118 -2.44 4.32 1.05
C LEU A 118 -3.74 4.70 0.33
N ALA A 119 -4.63 5.43 1.01
CA ALA A 119 -5.87 5.91 0.41
C ALA A 119 -5.61 6.93 -0.71
N ASP A 120 -4.68 7.85 -0.51
CA ASP A 120 -4.26 8.83 -1.52
C ASP A 120 -3.66 8.15 -2.74
N HIS A 121 -2.81 7.14 -2.54
CA HIS A 121 -2.26 6.39 -3.66
C HIS A 121 -3.34 5.60 -4.41
N TYR A 122 -4.24 4.93 -3.70
CA TYR A 122 -5.35 4.21 -4.34
C TYR A 122 -6.21 5.16 -5.17
N THR A 123 -6.64 6.29 -4.60
CA THR A 123 -7.55 7.22 -5.28
C THR A 123 -6.87 8.05 -6.37
N GLY A 124 -5.61 8.46 -6.18
CA GLY A 124 -4.88 9.31 -7.12
C GLY A 124 -3.99 8.58 -8.12
N THR A 125 -3.78 7.27 -7.96
CA THR A 125 -2.96 6.47 -8.90
C THR A 125 -3.74 5.29 -9.47
N CYS A 126 -4.52 4.57 -8.66
CA CYS A 126 -5.20 3.36 -9.12
C CYS A 126 -6.56 3.65 -9.76
N MET A 127 -7.23 4.75 -9.37
CA MET A 127 -8.55 5.12 -9.89
C MET A 127 -8.53 6.20 -10.97
N ASP A 128 -7.38 6.83 -11.23
CA ASP A 128 -7.17 7.88 -12.25
C ASP A 128 -6.93 7.30 -13.66
#